data_AF-A0A954LW01-F1
#
_entry.id   AF-A0A954LW01-F1
#
_cell.length_a   1.000
_cell.length_b   1.000
_cell.length_c   1.000
_cell.angle_alpha   90.00
_cell.angle_beta   90.00
_cell.angle_gamma   90.00
#
_symmetry.space_group_name_H-M   'P 1'
#
loop_
_entity.id
_entity.type
_entity.pdbx_description
1 polymer ?
#
loop_
_entity_poly.entity_id
_entity_poly.type
_entity_poly.pdbx_seq_one_letter_code
_entity_poly.pdbx_strand_id
1 'polypeptide(L)'
;RLNGVVLSAERHKLHIQLHGCGKYSGEQRTFPHLINREGALNLEVLKWSDRCTPDHNVNVAYTRALTGPVDYHLGGFQSVSRSAFKPIRYAPKVLGTRCHHLALYLVYENPMPMLGDRPEAYEGQDGFDFLKQVPTTWDETRFVSGEPGEYVVIARRKGDTWYVGAITNWTAREVELSMNFLGAGTHIATLDKDGSMDEAHPNAVRRERIEANRNTRHSISLAPGGGFVAVIRKK
;
A
#
# COMPACT_ATOMS: atom_id res chain seq x y z
N ARG A 1 8.57 9.94 29.00
CA ARG A 1 8.97 8.56 28.60
C ARG A 1 7.77 7.91 27.92
N LEU A 2 7.94 7.37 26.70
CA LEU A 2 6.87 6.80 25.87
C LEU A 2 5.91 5.87 26.64
N ASN A 3 6.45 5.11 27.60
CA ASN A 3 5.70 4.18 28.45
C ASN A 3 4.56 4.83 29.26
N GLY A 4 4.67 6.10 29.67
CA GLY A 4 3.62 6.77 30.45
C GLY A 4 2.34 7.00 29.65
N VAL A 5 2.48 7.41 28.38
CA VAL A 5 1.35 7.63 27.47
C VAL A 5 0.67 6.30 27.15
N VAL A 6 1.46 5.27 26.82
CA VAL A 6 0.94 3.94 26.48
C VAL A 6 0.15 3.33 27.65
N LEU A 7 0.70 3.34 28.87
CA LEU A 7 0.01 2.81 30.06
C LEU A 7 -1.21 3.65 30.44
N SER A 8 -1.19 4.96 30.21
CA SER A 8 -2.36 5.80 30.45
C SER A 8 -3.49 5.48 29.48
N ALA A 9 -3.18 5.33 28.20
CA ALA A 9 -4.15 4.95 27.18
C ALA A 9 -4.80 3.59 27.49
N GLU A 10 -4.01 2.62 27.96
CA GLU A 10 -4.50 1.31 28.40
C GLU A 10 -5.55 1.43 29.51
N ARG A 11 -5.23 2.16 30.60
CA ARG A 11 -6.16 2.36 31.73
C ARG A 11 -7.48 3.00 31.32
N HIS A 12 -7.46 3.84 30.27
CA HIS A 12 -8.64 4.54 29.76
C HIS A 12 -9.26 3.87 28.54
N LYS A 13 -8.80 2.69 28.13
CA LYS A 13 -9.29 1.92 26.97
C LYS A 13 -9.25 2.73 25.67
N LEU A 14 -8.18 3.51 25.49
CA LEU A 14 -7.95 4.31 24.29
C LEU A 14 -6.99 3.61 23.34
N HIS A 15 -7.36 3.59 22.06
CA HIS A 15 -6.41 3.30 21.00
C HIS A 15 -5.51 4.52 20.74
N ILE A 16 -4.25 4.26 20.46
CA ILE A 16 -3.27 5.31 20.18
C ILE A 16 -2.47 5.01 18.90
N GLN A 17 -2.18 6.08 18.19
CA GLN A 17 -1.27 6.18 17.06
C GLN A 17 -0.24 7.23 17.42
N LEU A 18 1.05 6.95 17.19
CA LEU A 18 2.13 7.86 17.61
C LEU A 18 2.94 8.36 16.40
N HIS A 19 3.04 9.69 16.31
CA HIS A 19 3.84 10.44 15.33
C HIS A 19 5.07 11.04 16.00
N GLY A 20 6.10 11.39 15.21
CA GLY A 20 7.34 11.96 15.75
C GLY A 20 8.06 11.04 16.76
N CYS A 21 7.89 9.73 16.61
CA CYS A 21 8.40 8.71 17.53
C CYS A 21 9.32 7.71 16.81
N GLY A 22 10.07 6.92 17.59
CA GLY A 22 10.92 5.88 17.05
C GLY A 22 10.12 4.71 16.44
N LYS A 23 10.82 3.91 15.63
CA LYS A 23 10.29 2.65 15.07
C LYS A 23 9.77 1.71 16.17
N TYR A 24 8.97 0.72 15.77
CA TYR A 24 8.61 -0.38 16.65
C TYR A 24 9.82 -1.25 17.03
N SER A 25 9.73 -1.85 18.21
CA SER A 25 10.65 -2.83 18.79
C SER A 25 9.95 -4.10 19.28
N GLY A 26 8.66 -4.28 18.95
CA GLY A 26 7.83 -5.43 19.34
C GLY A 26 6.80 -5.13 20.44
N GLU A 27 6.79 -3.92 20.98
CA GLU A 27 5.90 -3.50 22.06
C GLU A 27 4.40 -3.54 21.71
N GLN A 28 4.04 -3.54 20.42
CA GLN A 28 2.66 -3.73 19.97
C GLN A 28 2.08 -5.08 20.37
N ARG A 29 2.94 -6.10 20.61
CA ARG A 29 2.50 -7.39 21.14
C ARG A 29 2.05 -7.28 22.61
N THR A 30 2.76 -6.46 23.38
CA THR A 30 2.44 -6.21 24.80
C THR A 30 1.28 -5.23 24.94
N PHE A 31 1.23 -4.22 24.07
CA PHE A 31 0.27 -3.12 24.10
C PHE A 31 -0.52 -3.06 22.78
N PRO A 32 -1.54 -3.92 22.59
CA PRO A 32 -2.27 -4.03 21.32
C PRO A 32 -3.10 -2.78 20.98
N HIS A 33 -3.35 -1.90 21.96
CA HIS A 33 -3.99 -0.60 21.74
C HIS A 33 -3.06 0.43 21.07
N LEU A 34 -1.77 0.14 20.95
CA LEU A 34 -0.83 0.89 20.10
C LEU A 34 -0.93 0.39 18.66
N ILE A 35 -1.90 0.94 17.92
CA ILE A 35 -2.35 0.46 16.62
C ILE A 35 -1.28 0.58 15.54
N ASN A 36 -0.66 1.76 15.44
CA ASN A 36 0.37 2.04 14.44
C ASN A 36 1.26 3.22 14.89
N ARG A 37 2.31 3.45 14.12
CA ARG A 37 3.23 4.60 14.26
C ARG A 37 3.58 5.13 12.89
N GLU A 38 3.95 6.40 12.83
CA GLU A 38 4.64 6.95 11.67
C GLU A 38 6.08 6.39 11.61
N GLY A 39 7.05 7.05 12.24
CA GLY A 39 8.44 6.57 12.32
C GLY A 39 9.15 6.46 10.96
N ALA A 40 8.64 7.14 9.92
CA ALA A 40 9.26 7.31 8.61
C ALA A 40 8.69 8.58 7.95
N LEU A 41 9.38 9.11 6.95
CA LEU A 41 8.77 10.10 6.07
C LEU A 41 7.54 9.46 5.41
N ASN A 42 6.38 10.11 5.49
CA ASN A 42 5.14 9.65 4.88
C ASN A 42 4.56 10.72 3.94
N LEU A 43 3.35 10.50 3.39
CA LEU A 43 2.78 11.37 2.37
C LEU A 43 2.60 12.83 2.79
N GLU A 44 2.61 13.17 4.09
CA GLU A 44 2.56 14.57 4.54
C GLU A 44 3.74 15.40 4.01
N VAL A 45 4.91 14.77 3.85
CA VAL A 45 6.17 15.42 3.44
C VAL A 45 6.04 16.01 2.04
N LEU A 46 5.12 15.47 1.21
CA LEU A 46 4.83 15.98 -0.13
C LEU A 46 4.21 17.39 -0.12
N LYS A 47 3.82 17.90 1.05
CA LYS A 47 3.37 19.29 1.22
C LYS A 47 4.50 20.31 1.15
N TRP A 48 5.75 19.91 1.43
CA TRP A 48 6.91 20.80 1.52
C TRP A 48 8.20 20.23 0.93
N SER A 49 8.18 19.01 0.38
CA SER A 49 9.34 18.33 -0.19
C SER A 49 8.90 17.26 -1.20
N ASP A 50 9.83 16.75 -2.00
CA ASP A 50 9.64 15.64 -2.96
C ASP A 50 10.25 14.31 -2.47
N ARG A 51 10.47 14.15 -1.16
CA ARG A 51 11.26 13.04 -0.61
C ARG A 51 10.49 11.73 -0.47
N CYS A 52 9.17 11.76 -0.46
CA CYS A 52 8.34 10.56 -0.40
C CYS A 52 8.04 10.05 -1.81
N THR A 53 9.10 9.66 -2.51
CA THR A 53 9.05 9.10 -3.87
C THR A 53 8.65 7.62 -3.86
N PRO A 54 8.31 7.05 -5.02
CA PRO A 54 8.21 5.60 -5.21
C PRO A 54 9.44 4.81 -4.72
N ASP A 55 10.68 5.29 -4.91
CA ASP A 55 11.88 4.62 -4.36
C ASP A 55 11.86 4.62 -2.83
N HIS A 56 11.49 5.74 -2.22
CA HIS A 56 11.32 5.83 -0.77
C HIS A 56 10.23 4.87 -0.28
N ASN A 57 9.11 4.74 -1.01
CA ASN A 57 8.06 3.79 -0.67
C ASN A 57 8.58 2.35 -0.68
N VAL A 58 9.31 1.95 -1.72
CA VAL A 58 9.94 0.61 -1.76
C VAL A 58 10.90 0.44 -0.59
N ASN A 59 11.74 1.42 -0.29
CA ASN A 59 12.68 1.35 0.84
C ASN A 59 11.99 1.22 2.19
N VAL A 60 10.86 1.92 2.41
CA VAL A 60 10.05 1.79 3.63
C VAL A 60 9.55 0.37 3.80
N ALA A 61 9.14 -0.32 2.72
CA ALA A 61 8.68 -1.70 2.76
C ALA A 61 9.76 -2.66 3.29
N TYR A 62 11.03 -2.42 2.94
CA TYR A 62 12.18 -3.25 3.35
C TYR A 62 12.90 -2.76 4.60
N THR A 63 12.46 -1.67 5.22
CA THR A 63 13.11 -1.10 6.41
C THR A 63 12.11 -0.83 7.52
N ARG A 64 11.40 0.30 7.48
CA ARG A 64 10.49 0.71 8.53
C ARG A 64 9.31 -0.25 8.68
N ALA A 65 8.72 -0.73 7.59
CA ALA A 65 7.55 -1.61 7.62
C ALA A 65 7.87 -2.99 8.24
N LEU A 66 9.13 -3.45 8.16
CA LEU A 66 9.56 -4.69 8.83
C LEU A 66 9.41 -4.65 10.35
N THR A 67 9.39 -3.46 10.95
CA THR A 67 9.37 -3.31 12.41
C THR A 67 7.95 -3.37 12.99
N GLY A 68 6.93 -3.14 12.16
CA GLY A 68 5.53 -3.10 12.57
C GLY A 68 4.70 -2.11 11.75
N PRO A 69 3.40 -2.00 12.03
CA PRO A 69 2.47 -1.21 11.24
C PRO A 69 2.92 0.24 10.99
N VAL A 70 2.61 0.75 9.80
CA VAL A 70 3.04 2.08 9.36
C VAL A 70 1.82 2.95 9.11
N ASP A 71 1.71 4.04 9.87
CA ASP A 71 0.83 5.13 9.48
C ASP A 71 1.52 5.98 8.42
N TYR A 72 1.11 5.78 7.16
CA TYR A 72 1.71 6.41 6.00
C TYR A 72 0.84 7.53 5.41
N HIS A 73 -0.27 7.89 6.06
CA HIS A 73 -1.27 8.83 5.52
C HIS A 73 -1.72 8.47 4.10
N LEU A 74 -2.06 7.20 3.88
CA LEU A 74 -2.40 6.63 2.57
C LEU A 74 -3.59 7.32 1.90
N GLY A 75 -3.87 6.94 0.64
CA GLY A 75 -5.07 7.37 -0.07
C GLY A 75 -4.89 8.56 -0.99
N GLY A 76 -3.66 8.94 -1.36
CA GLY A 76 -3.46 9.94 -2.41
C GLY A 76 -4.06 9.48 -3.75
N PHE A 77 -5.07 10.20 -4.24
CA PHE A 77 -5.72 9.90 -5.52
C PHE A 77 -5.30 10.87 -6.61
N GLN A 78 -4.70 12.01 -6.27
CA GLN A 78 -4.18 12.95 -7.26
C GLN A 78 -2.70 12.67 -7.58
N SER A 79 -2.44 11.62 -8.35
CA SER A 79 -1.10 11.25 -8.79
C SER A 79 -0.53 12.19 -9.86
N VAL A 80 0.78 12.44 -9.83
CA VAL A 80 1.53 13.20 -10.84
C VAL A 80 2.89 12.57 -11.13
N SER A 81 3.41 12.85 -12.34
CA SER A 81 4.78 12.47 -12.72
C SER A 81 5.83 13.19 -11.87
N ARG A 82 7.06 12.67 -11.90
CA ARG A 82 8.20 13.32 -11.24
C ARG A 82 8.43 14.75 -11.76
N SER A 83 8.27 14.96 -13.06
CA SER A 83 8.48 16.26 -13.72
C SER A 83 7.36 17.28 -13.43
N ALA A 84 6.13 16.81 -13.17
CA ALA A 84 4.99 17.67 -12.88
C ALA A 84 4.80 17.95 -11.38
N PHE A 85 5.51 17.22 -10.51
CA PHE A 85 5.39 17.39 -9.07
C PHE A 85 5.95 18.73 -8.59
N LYS A 86 5.20 19.34 -7.68
CA LYS A 86 5.60 20.53 -6.94
C LYS A 86 5.09 20.40 -5.51
N PRO A 87 5.93 20.63 -4.48
CA PRO A 87 5.44 20.69 -3.11
C PRO A 87 4.42 21.81 -2.94
N ILE A 88 3.24 21.48 -2.43
CA ILE A 88 2.17 22.46 -2.16
C ILE A 88 1.56 22.14 -0.81
N ARG A 89 1.48 23.15 0.06
CA ARG A 89 1.00 22.98 1.43
C ARG A 89 -0.48 22.58 1.52
N TYR A 90 -1.30 23.04 0.58
CA TYR A 90 -2.75 22.83 0.54
C TYR A 90 -3.12 22.08 -0.73
N ALA A 91 -3.85 20.97 -0.59
CA ALA A 91 -4.10 20.01 -1.68
C ALA A 91 -2.80 19.51 -2.35
N PRO A 92 -1.87 18.91 -1.57
CA PRO A 92 -0.68 18.28 -2.14
C PRO A 92 -1.10 17.14 -3.08
N LYS A 93 -0.33 16.97 -4.15
CA LYS A 93 -0.43 15.80 -5.04
C LYS A 93 0.56 14.73 -4.59
N VAL A 94 0.41 13.53 -5.12
CA VAL A 94 1.27 12.40 -4.77
C VAL A 94 2.11 11.92 -5.96
N LEU A 95 3.30 11.39 -5.67
CA LEU A 95 4.25 10.87 -6.65
C LEU A 95 4.05 9.38 -6.88
N GLY A 96 4.08 8.95 -8.15
CA GLY A 96 3.81 7.58 -8.56
C GLY A 96 2.41 7.43 -9.15
N THR A 97 2.02 6.21 -9.53
CA THR A 97 0.73 5.97 -10.19
C THR A 97 -0.42 5.76 -9.21
N ARG A 98 -1.65 5.81 -9.71
CA ARG A 98 -2.85 5.45 -8.94
C ARG A 98 -2.72 4.04 -8.36
N CYS A 99 -2.32 3.06 -9.16
CA CYS A 99 -2.18 1.69 -8.70
C CYS A 99 -1.04 1.52 -7.68
N HIS A 100 0.01 2.34 -7.74
CA HIS A 100 1.01 2.41 -6.66
C HIS A 100 0.35 2.76 -5.33
N HIS A 101 -0.46 3.83 -5.28
CA HIS A 101 -1.13 4.26 -4.06
C HIS A 101 -2.21 3.29 -3.57
N LEU A 102 -2.89 2.58 -4.47
CA LEU A 102 -3.78 1.48 -4.09
C LEU A 102 -2.99 0.33 -3.46
N ALA A 103 -1.84 -0.05 -4.04
CA ALA A 103 -1.01 -1.14 -3.58
C ALA A 103 -0.36 -0.88 -2.21
N LEU A 104 -0.12 0.37 -1.84
CA LEU A 104 0.39 0.72 -0.52
C LEU A 104 -0.51 0.23 0.64
N TYR A 105 -1.82 0.10 0.43
CA TYR A 105 -2.75 -0.48 1.44
C TYR A 105 -2.50 -1.96 1.72
N LEU A 106 -1.81 -2.65 0.82
CA LEU A 106 -1.44 -4.06 0.96
C LEU A 106 0.03 -4.23 1.34
N VAL A 107 0.91 -3.40 0.79
CA VAL A 107 2.34 -3.45 1.10
C VAL A 107 2.60 -3.02 2.53
N TYR A 108 1.99 -1.93 2.99
CA TYR A 108 2.10 -1.49 4.37
C TYR A 108 0.96 -2.03 5.21
N GLU A 109 1.31 -2.82 6.21
CA GLU A 109 0.34 -3.22 7.22
C GLU A 109 -0.10 -2.00 8.02
N ASN A 110 -1.40 -1.75 8.05
CA ASN A 110 -1.99 -0.71 8.85
C ASN A 110 -3.41 -1.12 9.29
N PRO A 111 -3.64 -1.40 10.59
CA PRO A 111 -4.95 -1.77 11.10
C PRO A 111 -5.97 -0.62 11.06
N MET A 112 -5.51 0.62 10.88
CA MET A 112 -6.33 1.82 10.77
C MET A 112 -5.78 2.74 9.66
N PRO A 113 -5.93 2.35 8.39
CA PRO A 113 -5.45 3.14 7.27
C PRO A 113 -6.32 4.38 7.07
N MET A 114 -5.68 5.46 6.64
CA MET A 114 -6.32 6.74 6.34
C MET A 114 -6.72 6.80 4.86
N LEU A 115 -7.83 7.48 4.55
CA LEU A 115 -8.08 8.10 3.25
C LEU A 115 -7.64 9.57 3.34
N GLY A 116 -6.40 9.86 2.98
CA GLY A 116 -5.72 11.13 3.24
C GLY A 116 -6.00 12.26 2.25
N ASP A 117 -6.68 11.98 1.14
CA ASP A 117 -7.10 12.98 0.16
C ASP A 117 -8.48 13.54 0.51
N ARG A 118 -8.90 14.59 -0.20
CA ARG A 118 -10.24 15.17 -0.03
C ARG A 118 -11.32 14.25 -0.65
N PRO A 119 -12.55 14.24 -0.12
CA PRO A 119 -13.65 13.43 -0.66
C PRO A 119 -13.82 13.53 -2.18
N GLU A 120 -13.75 14.75 -2.73
CA GLU A 120 -13.94 15.02 -4.16
C GLU A 120 -12.83 14.41 -5.03
N ALA A 121 -11.67 14.09 -4.46
CA ALA A 121 -10.60 13.40 -5.17
C ALA A 121 -10.90 11.90 -5.37
N TYR A 122 -11.88 11.33 -4.67
CA TYR A 122 -12.28 9.94 -4.78
C TYR A 122 -13.52 9.73 -5.66
N GLU A 123 -14.39 10.73 -5.76
CA GLU A 123 -15.68 10.62 -6.43
C GLU A 123 -15.54 10.26 -7.91
N GLY A 124 -16.17 9.15 -8.31
CA GLY A 124 -16.17 8.64 -9.68
C GLY A 124 -14.80 8.18 -10.19
N GLN A 125 -13.78 8.09 -9.33
CA GLN A 125 -12.43 7.73 -9.74
C GLN A 125 -12.18 6.22 -9.67
N ASP A 126 -11.41 5.72 -10.64
CA ASP A 126 -10.97 4.33 -10.67
C ASP A 126 -10.13 3.94 -9.44
N GLY A 127 -10.33 2.72 -8.96
CA GLY A 127 -9.63 2.19 -7.79
C GLY A 127 -10.26 2.55 -6.44
N PHE A 128 -11.20 3.51 -6.36
CA PHE A 128 -11.89 3.77 -5.09
C PHE A 128 -12.73 2.58 -4.64
N ASP A 129 -13.26 1.80 -5.58
CA ASP A 129 -13.98 0.57 -5.30
C ASP A 129 -13.10 -0.54 -4.72
N PHE A 130 -11.82 -0.58 -5.07
CA PHE A 130 -10.84 -1.43 -4.38
C PHE A 130 -10.68 -1.00 -2.91
N LEU A 131 -10.53 0.31 -2.64
CA LEU A 131 -10.39 0.82 -1.27
C LEU A 131 -11.61 0.52 -0.38
N LYS A 132 -12.81 0.47 -0.96
CA LYS A 132 -14.02 0.05 -0.23
C LYS A 132 -14.01 -1.44 0.18
N GLN A 133 -13.16 -2.26 -0.43
CA GLN A 133 -13.12 -3.71 -0.27
C GLN A 133 -11.89 -4.22 0.47
N VAL A 134 -10.83 -3.41 0.60
CA VAL A 134 -9.56 -3.82 1.21
C VAL A 134 -9.68 -3.94 2.73
N PRO A 135 -9.39 -5.11 3.33
CA PRO A 135 -9.35 -5.28 4.77
C PRO A 135 -8.20 -4.49 5.39
N THR A 136 -8.32 -4.20 6.69
CA THR A 136 -7.24 -3.58 7.47
C THR A 136 -6.50 -4.59 8.35
N THR A 137 -7.01 -5.81 8.46
CA THR A 137 -6.41 -6.92 9.20
C THR A 137 -6.35 -8.16 8.33
N TRP A 138 -5.39 -9.02 8.61
CA TRP A 138 -5.03 -10.14 7.74
C TRP A 138 -4.88 -11.42 8.56
N ASP A 139 -5.39 -12.52 8.02
CA ASP A 139 -5.24 -13.84 8.63
C ASP A 139 -3.91 -14.48 8.18
N GLU A 140 -3.39 -14.06 7.03
CA GLU A 140 -2.14 -14.56 6.46
C GLU A 140 -1.48 -13.49 5.59
N THR A 141 -0.15 -13.45 5.60
CA THR A 141 0.66 -12.59 4.73
C THR A 141 1.78 -13.42 4.12
N ARG A 142 2.01 -13.25 2.81
CA ARG A 142 3.04 -13.93 2.03
C ARG A 142 3.84 -12.90 1.26
N PHE A 143 5.15 -12.92 1.45
CA PHE A 143 6.07 -12.30 0.50
C PHE A 143 6.08 -13.17 -0.76
N VAL A 144 5.75 -12.58 -1.92
CA VAL A 144 5.65 -13.31 -3.18
C VAL A 144 6.95 -13.17 -3.97
N SER A 145 7.39 -11.93 -4.17
CA SER A 145 8.63 -11.58 -4.84
C SER A 145 9.01 -10.14 -4.53
N GLY A 146 10.25 -9.77 -4.82
CA GLY A 146 10.72 -8.42 -4.58
C GLY A 146 12.24 -8.36 -4.45
N GLU A 147 12.76 -7.16 -4.64
CA GLU A 147 14.17 -6.84 -4.48
C GLU A 147 14.28 -5.50 -3.73
N PRO A 148 15.07 -5.42 -2.64
CA PRO A 148 15.23 -4.19 -1.87
C PRO A 148 15.66 -3.01 -2.74
N GLY A 149 14.98 -1.87 -2.61
CA GLY A 149 15.21 -0.67 -3.42
C GLY A 149 14.55 -0.69 -4.80
N GLU A 150 14.09 -1.85 -5.28
CA GLU A 150 13.57 -2.03 -6.63
C GLU A 150 12.06 -2.18 -6.67
N TYR A 151 11.51 -3.23 -6.04
CA TYR A 151 10.07 -3.50 -6.04
C TYR A 151 9.70 -4.50 -4.92
N VAL A 152 8.40 -4.63 -4.64
CA VAL A 152 7.88 -5.64 -3.72
C VAL A 152 6.50 -6.10 -4.15
N VAL A 153 6.22 -7.40 -4.00
CA VAL A 153 4.93 -8.04 -4.20
C VAL A 153 4.53 -8.78 -2.92
N ILE A 154 3.42 -8.37 -2.32
CA ILE A 154 2.84 -9.00 -1.13
C ILE A 154 1.46 -9.57 -1.47
N ALA A 155 1.19 -10.77 -0.99
CA ALA A 155 -0.16 -11.34 -0.97
C ALA A 155 -0.65 -11.45 0.48
N ARG A 156 -1.87 -11.00 0.76
CA ARG A 156 -2.51 -11.09 2.07
C ARG A 156 -3.87 -11.75 1.96
N ARG A 157 -4.25 -12.55 2.95
CA ARG A 157 -5.54 -13.25 2.99
C ARG A 157 -6.41 -12.73 4.12
N LYS A 158 -7.70 -12.57 3.82
CA LYS A 158 -8.76 -12.38 4.81
C LYS A 158 -9.92 -13.32 4.49
N GLY A 159 -10.25 -14.23 5.41
CA GLY A 159 -11.15 -15.35 5.14
C GLY A 159 -10.64 -16.16 3.94
N ASP A 160 -11.47 -16.31 2.92
CA ASP A 160 -11.14 -17.01 1.67
C ASP A 160 -10.71 -16.07 0.53
N THR A 161 -10.60 -14.76 0.79
CA THR A 161 -10.20 -13.78 -0.23
C THR A 161 -8.74 -13.42 -0.09
N TRP A 162 -8.01 -13.50 -1.20
CA TRP A 162 -6.64 -13.02 -1.31
C TRP A 162 -6.59 -11.64 -1.94
N TYR A 163 -5.65 -10.83 -1.47
CA TYR A 163 -5.37 -9.50 -1.95
C TYR A 163 -3.88 -9.43 -2.28
N VAL A 164 -3.53 -9.01 -3.49
CA VAL A 164 -2.13 -8.89 -3.93
C VAL A 164 -1.84 -7.43 -4.19
N GLY A 165 -0.75 -6.92 -3.66
CA GLY A 165 -0.27 -5.56 -3.92
C GLY A 165 1.18 -5.60 -4.40
N ALA A 166 1.47 -4.84 -5.44
CA ALA A 166 2.83 -4.62 -5.89
C ALA A 166 3.12 -3.14 -6.09
N ILE A 167 4.34 -2.73 -5.74
CA ILE A 167 4.89 -1.40 -6.02
C ILE A 167 6.30 -1.53 -6.58
N THR A 168 6.68 -0.61 -7.46
CA THR A 168 8.07 -0.47 -7.98
C THR A 168 8.60 0.95 -7.71
N ASN A 169 9.92 1.11 -7.78
CA ASN A 169 10.60 2.40 -7.80
C ASN A 169 10.37 3.13 -9.15
N TRP A 170 11.14 4.17 -9.48
CA TRP A 170 11.00 4.86 -10.78
C TRP A 170 11.41 4.02 -12.00
N THR A 171 11.94 2.82 -11.82
CA THR A 171 12.24 1.92 -12.93
C THR A 171 11.00 1.08 -13.25
N ALA A 172 10.50 1.23 -14.48
CA ALA A 172 9.45 0.37 -15.04
C ALA A 172 9.90 -1.09 -15.03
N ARG A 173 8.96 -2.01 -14.81
CA ARG A 173 9.32 -3.42 -14.59
C ARG A 173 8.24 -4.37 -15.07
N GLU A 174 8.67 -5.51 -15.59
CA GLU A 174 7.83 -6.69 -15.74
C GLU A 174 8.15 -7.63 -14.57
N VAL A 175 7.11 -8.09 -13.86
CA VAL A 175 7.27 -9.06 -12.77
C VAL A 175 6.34 -10.24 -13.04
N GLU A 176 6.84 -11.46 -12.87
CA GLU A 176 6.00 -12.65 -12.92
C GLU A 176 5.34 -12.88 -11.54
N LEU A 177 4.01 -12.74 -11.48
CA LEU A 177 3.22 -13.07 -10.30
C LEU A 177 2.90 -14.57 -10.28
N SER A 178 3.56 -15.31 -9.38
CA SER A 178 3.17 -16.68 -9.05
C SER A 178 2.00 -16.69 -8.06
N MET A 179 0.91 -17.37 -8.39
CA MET A 179 -0.28 -17.49 -7.53
C MET A 179 -0.29 -18.79 -6.70
N ASN A 180 0.89 -19.35 -6.40
CA ASN A 180 1.03 -20.63 -5.68
C ASN A 180 0.49 -20.63 -4.24
N PHE A 181 0.26 -19.45 -3.67
CA PHE A 181 -0.38 -19.25 -2.37
C PHE A 181 -1.88 -19.59 -2.39
N LEU A 182 -2.49 -19.74 -3.57
CA LEU A 182 -3.88 -20.12 -3.69
C LEU A 182 -4.12 -21.57 -3.23
N GLY A 183 -5.30 -21.77 -2.63
CA GLY A 183 -5.82 -23.10 -2.31
C GLY A 183 -6.17 -23.91 -3.56
N ALA A 184 -6.67 -25.12 -3.35
CA ALA A 184 -7.19 -25.93 -4.45
C ALA A 184 -8.45 -25.31 -5.07
N GLY A 185 -8.66 -25.57 -6.37
CA GLY A 185 -9.82 -25.10 -7.13
C GLY A 185 -9.55 -23.83 -7.94
N THR A 186 -10.60 -23.38 -8.62
CA THR A 186 -10.58 -22.20 -9.47
C THR A 186 -10.97 -20.97 -8.66
N HIS A 187 -10.25 -19.88 -8.91
CA HIS A 187 -10.49 -18.58 -8.34
C HIS A 187 -10.73 -17.58 -9.48
N ILE A 188 -11.40 -16.49 -9.17
CA ILE A 188 -11.50 -15.32 -10.02
C ILE A 188 -10.62 -14.23 -9.42
N ALA A 189 -9.68 -13.74 -10.21
CA ALA A 189 -8.89 -12.57 -9.87
C ALA A 189 -9.38 -11.34 -10.63
N THR A 190 -9.72 -10.27 -9.91
CA THR A 190 -9.94 -8.93 -10.46
C THR A 190 -8.67 -8.12 -10.24
N LEU A 191 -8.07 -7.65 -11.31
CA LEU A 191 -6.76 -7.00 -11.35
C LEU A 191 -6.94 -5.55 -11.75
N ASP A 192 -6.42 -4.62 -10.94
CA ASP A 192 -6.26 -3.21 -11.32
C ASP A 192 -4.78 -2.94 -11.56
N LYS A 193 -4.47 -2.59 -12.81
CA LYS A 193 -3.12 -2.43 -13.35
C LYS A 193 -2.88 -0.98 -13.73
N ASP A 194 -1.63 -0.55 -13.77
CA ASP A 194 -1.28 0.72 -14.40
C ASP A 194 -1.86 0.75 -15.83
N GLY A 195 -2.67 1.77 -16.12
CA GLY A 195 -3.34 1.94 -17.41
C GLY A 195 -2.45 2.53 -18.50
N SER A 196 -1.28 3.03 -18.13
CA SER A 196 -0.27 3.62 -19.00
C SER A 196 1.12 3.35 -18.45
N MET A 197 2.09 3.11 -19.34
CA MET A 197 3.52 3.06 -19.01
C MET A 197 4.19 4.43 -19.08
N ASP A 198 3.47 5.43 -19.61
CA ASP A 198 3.91 6.83 -19.65
C ASP A 198 3.56 7.53 -18.33
N GLU A 199 4.60 8.04 -17.65
CA GLU A 199 4.48 8.82 -16.41
C GLU A 199 3.57 10.03 -16.53
N ALA A 200 3.33 10.56 -17.74
CA ALA A 200 2.40 11.67 -17.97
C ALA A 200 0.92 11.31 -17.68
N HIS A 201 0.60 10.02 -17.60
CA HIS A 201 -0.75 9.52 -17.35
C HIS A 201 -0.83 8.65 -16.07
N PRO A 202 -0.38 9.16 -14.91
CA PRO A 202 -0.17 8.34 -13.72
C PRO A 202 -1.48 7.91 -13.05
N ASN A 203 -2.61 8.51 -13.42
CA ASN A 203 -3.93 8.16 -12.88
C ASN A 203 -4.69 7.12 -13.71
N ALA A 204 -4.16 6.72 -14.87
CA ALA A 204 -4.82 5.72 -15.70
C ALA A 204 -4.79 4.36 -15.00
N VAL A 205 -5.97 3.71 -14.90
CA VAL A 205 -6.12 2.36 -14.35
C VAL A 205 -6.75 1.47 -15.41
N ARG A 206 -6.22 0.26 -15.58
CA ARG A 206 -6.82 -0.76 -16.43
C ARG A 206 -7.24 -1.95 -15.59
N ARG A 207 -8.54 -2.23 -15.60
CA ARG A 207 -9.12 -3.41 -14.95
C ARG A 207 -9.12 -4.62 -15.86
N GLU A 208 -8.78 -5.78 -15.30
CA GLU A 208 -8.90 -7.09 -15.95
C GLU A 208 -9.51 -8.11 -14.98
N ARG A 209 -10.18 -9.13 -15.52
CA ARG A 209 -10.65 -10.28 -14.75
C ARG A 209 -10.15 -11.57 -15.39
N ILE A 210 -9.49 -12.42 -14.61
CA ILE A 210 -8.96 -13.71 -15.05
C ILE A 210 -9.43 -14.84 -14.15
N GLU A 211 -9.51 -16.05 -14.69
CA GLU A 211 -9.54 -17.26 -13.86
C GLU A 211 -8.11 -17.62 -13.44
N ALA A 212 -7.93 -18.02 -12.19
CA ALA A 212 -6.64 -18.36 -11.62
C ALA A 212 -6.72 -19.60 -10.73
N ASN A 213 -5.60 -20.32 -10.64
CA ASN A 213 -5.38 -21.38 -9.67
C ASN A 213 -3.92 -21.31 -9.19
N ARG A 214 -3.51 -22.23 -8.32
CA ARG A 214 -2.16 -22.24 -7.75
C ARG A 214 -1.01 -22.39 -8.75
N ASN A 215 -1.29 -22.86 -9.96
CA ASN A 215 -0.29 -23.00 -11.02
C ASN A 215 -0.28 -21.77 -11.95
N THR A 216 -1.19 -20.81 -11.76
CA THR A 216 -1.23 -19.59 -12.56
C THR A 216 0.01 -18.74 -12.29
N ARG A 217 0.66 -18.36 -13.39
CA ARG A 217 1.68 -17.32 -13.47
C ARG A 217 1.13 -16.20 -14.35
N HIS A 218 1.20 -14.97 -13.88
CA HIS A 218 0.68 -13.80 -14.59
C HIS A 218 1.75 -12.72 -14.68
N SER A 219 2.04 -12.21 -15.89
CA SER A 219 2.96 -11.08 -16.04
C SER A 219 2.27 -9.79 -15.60
N ILE A 220 2.89 -9.05 -14.69
CA ILE A 220 2.45 -7.72 -14.29
C ILE A 220 3.44 -6.67 -14.80
N SER A 221 2.92 -5.73 -15.60
CA SER A 221 3.65 -4.55 -16.05
C SER A 221 3.46 -3.44 -15.03
N LEU A 222 4.55 -2.97 -14.42
CA LEU A 222 4.59 -1.86 -13.48
C LEU A 222 5.21 -0.65 -14.18
N ALA A 223 4.46 0.44 -14.28
CA ALA A 223 4.97 1.70 -14.82
C ALA A 223 6.10 2.27 -13.94
N PRO A 224 6.87 3.26 -14.39
CA PRO A 224 7.76 4.02 -13.51
C PRO A 224 6.99 4.58 -12.30
N GLY A 225 7.42 4.23 -11.09
CA GLY A 225 6.70 4.58 -9.86
C GLY A 225 5.32 3.94 -9.77
N GLY A 226 5.13 2.83 -10.48
CA GLY A 226 3.87 2.14 -10.71
C GLY A 226 3.48 1.16 -9.63
N GLY A 227 2.34 0.50 -9.86
CA GLY A 227 1.82 -0.50 -8.95
C GLY A 227 0.73 -1.37 -9.55
N PHE A 228 0.28 -2.31 -8.74
CA PHE A 228 -0.69 -3.32 -9.11
C PHE A 228 -1.48 -3.74 -7.89
N VAL A 229 -2.79 -3.91 -8.02
CA VAL A 229 -3.60 -4.59 -7.00
C VAL A 229 -4.46 -5.68 -7.61
N ALA A 230 -4.66 -6.77 -6.86
CA ALA A 230 -5.59 -7.81 -7.23
C ALA A 230 -6.46 -8.21 -6.04
N VAL A 231 -7.72 -8.51 -6.32
CA VAL A 231 -8.63 -9.19 -5.39
C VAL A 231 -8.99 -10.55 -5.99
N ILE A 232 -8.65 -11.62 -5.29
CA ILE A 232 -8.76 -12.99 -5.77
C ILE A 232 -9.72 -13.75 -4.86
N ARG A 233 -10.85 -14.19 -5.42
CA ARG A 233 -11.92 -14.89 -4.70
C ARG A 233 -12.08 -16.29 -5.25
N LYS A 234 -12.32 -17.27 -4.38
CA LYS A 234 -12.71 -18.61 -4.82
C LYS A 234 -14.01 -18.54 -5.64
N LYS A 235 -14.05 -19.28 -6.74
CA LYS A 235 -15.25 -19.40 -7.59
C LYS A 235 -16.31 -20.27 -6.92
#